data_AF-A0A7Y4U1I1-F1
#
_entry.id   AF-A0A7Y4U1I1-F1
#
_cell.length_a   1.000
_cell.length_b   1.000
_cell.length_c   1.000
_cell.angle_alpha   90.00
_cell.angle_beta   90.00
_cell.angle_gamma   90.00
#
_symmetry.space_group_name_H-M   'P 1'
#
loop_
_entity.id
_entity.type
_entity.pdbx_description
1 polymer ?
#
loop_
_entity_poly.entity_id
_entity_poly.type
_entity_poly.pdbx_seq_one_letter_code
_entity_poly.pdbx_strand_id
1 'polypeptide(L)' 'MNTFHVALTVKDLSTAIEHYKKILGIEPAKVKADYAKFEIADPPVILSLNPGHGEPGTVSHLGIRYTDSETVIA' A
#
# COMPACT_ATOMS: atom_id res chain seq x y z
N MET A 1 14.47 -6.25 8.82
CA MET A 1 14.57 -5.28 7.69
C MET A 1 13.28 -4.50 7.64
N ASN A 2 13.36 -3.17 7.67
CA ASN A 2 12.17 -2.34 7.69
C ASN A 2 11.57 -2.23 6.28
N THR A 3 10.26 -2.06 6.19
CA THR A 3 9.55 -1.91 4.91
C THR A 3 8.94 -0.52 4.82
N PHE A 4 9.14 0.20 3.73
CA PHE A 4 8.43 1.46 3.52
C PHE A 4 6.96 1.19 3.27
N HIS A 5 6.08 2.02 3.81
CA HIS A 5 4.65 1.95 3.55
C HIS A 5 4.21 3.23 2.87
N VAL A 6 3.65 3.08 1.67
CA VAL A 6 3.05 4.17 0.89
C VAL A 6 1.58 3.85 0.67
N ALA A 7 0.70 4.72 1.15
CA ALA A 7 -0.72 4.61 0.90
C ALA A 7 -1.16 5.69 -0.08
N LEU A 8 -1.84 5.29 -1.15
CA LEU A 8 -2.38 6.19 -2.17
C LEU A 8 -3.90 6.27 -2.06
N THR A 9 -4.42 7.47 -2.21
CA THR A 9 -5.85 7.68 -2.44
C THR A 9 -6.16 7.34 -3.89
N VAL A 10 -7.12 6.46 -4.13
CA VAL A 10 -7.54 6.04 -5.48
C VAL A 10 -8.99 6.39 -5.72
N LYS A 11 -9.37 6.61 -6.98
CA LYS A 11 -10.76 6.94 -7.33
C LYS A 11 -11.68 5.71 -7.23
N ASP A 12 -11.19 4.58 -7.73
CA ASP A 12 -11.89 3.30 -7.75
C ASP A 12 -10.89 2.20 -7.41
N LEU A 13 -11.22 1.41 -6.38
CA LEU A 13 -10.30 0.41 -5.85
C LEU A 13 -10.05 -0.72 -6.84
N SER A 14 -11.11 -1.22 -7.49
CA SER A 14 -11.03 -2.33 -8.45
C SER A 14 -10.16 -1.98 -9.65
N THR A 15 -10.39 -0.80 -10.23
CA THR A 15 -9.60 -0.27 -11.35
C THR A 15 -8.14 -0.07 -10.95
N ALA A 16 -7.88 0.45 -9.74
CA ALA A 16 -6.53 0.66 -9.26
C ALA A 16 -5.78 -0.67 -9.03
N ILE A 17 -6.45 -1.69 -8.48
CA ILE A 17 -5.87 -3.03 -8.33
C ILE A 17 -5.45 -3.58 -9.69
N GLU A 18 -6.33 -3.55 -10.69
CA GLU A 18 -6.01 -4.04 -12.04
C GLU A 18 -4.87 -3.26 -12.70
N HIS A 19 -4.78 -1.96 -12.46
CA HIS A 19 -3.68 -1.13 -12.93
C HIS A 19 -2.35 -1.52 -12.28
N TYR A 20 -2.30 -1.61 -10.94
CA TYR A 20 -1.07 -1.94 -10.23
C TYR A 20 -0.63 -3.39 -10.38
N LYS A 21 -1.56 -4.34 -10.61
CA LYS A 21 -1.22 -5.71 -11.03
C LYS A 21 -0.40 -5.72 -12.30
N LYS A 22 -0.76 -4.90 -13.31
CA LYS A 22 -0.04 -4.79 -14.58
C LYS A 22 1.34 -4.13 -14.41
N ILE A 23 1.43 -3.10 -13.57
CA ILE A 23 2.70 -2.39 -13.33
C ILE A 23 3.68 -3.28 -12.55
N LEU A 24 3.21 -3.92 -11.49
CA LEU A 24 4.07 -4.63 -10.55
C LEU A 24 4.29 -6.10 -10.96
N GLY A 25 3.45 -6.65 -11.84
CA GLY A 25 3.51 -8.06 -12.25
C GLY A 25 3.19 -9.05 -11.13
N ILE A 26 2.53 -8.60 -10.05
CA ILE A 26 2.17 -9.41 -8.88
C ILE A 26 0.71 -9.18 -8.50
N GLU A 27 0.13 -10.16 -7.79
CA GLU A 27 -1.19 -10.04 -7.18
C GLU A 27 -1.13 -9.24 -5.86
N PRO A 28 -2.23 -8.58 -5.44
CA PRO A 28 -2.29 -7.93 -4.15
C PRO A 28 -2.18 -8.97 -3.03
N ALA A 29 -1.37 -8.68 -2.02
CA ALA A 29 -1.21 -9.51 -0.83
C ALA A 29 -2.48 -9.55 0.05
N LYS A 30 -3.35 -8.53 -0.06
CA LYS A 30 -4.66 -8.49 0.60
C LYS A 30 -5.60 -7.54 -0.12
N VAL A 31 -6.87 -7.95 -0.21
CA VAL A 31 -7.99 -7.13 -0.71
C VAL A 31 -9.10 -7.14 0.34
N LYS A 32 -9.65 -5.96 0.62
CA LYS A 32 -10.86 -5.73 1.42
C LYS A 32 -11.79 -4.80 0.64
N ALA A 33 -13.01 -4.62 1.14
CA ALA A 33 -14.00 -3.74 0.52
C ALA A 33 -13.52 -2.27 0.43
N ASP A 34 -12.69 -1.84 1.37
CA ASP A 34 -12.27 -0.46 1.57
C ASP A 34 -10.76 -0.24 1.37
N TYR A 35 -9.97 -1.27 1.05
CA TYR A 35 -8.58 -1.12 0.64
C TYR A 35 -8.00 -2.39 0.00
N ALA A 36 -6.88 -2.23 -0.71
CA ALA A 36 -6.01 -3.34 -1.08
C ALA A 36 -4.55 -2.98 -0.82
N LYS A 37 -3.68 -3.99 -0.70
CA LYS A 37 -2.23 -3.78 -0.60
C LYS A 37 -1.43 -4.77 -1.42
N PHE A 38 -0.29 -4.30 -1.91
CA PHE A 38 0.78 -5.09 -2.52
C PHE A 38 1.99 -5.09 -1.57
N GLU A 39 2.72 -6.21 -1.52
CA GLU A 39 4.00 -6.30 -0.81
C GLU A 39 5.09 -6.59 -1.84
N ILE A 40 5.96 -5.60 -2.07
CA ILE A 40 7.07 -5.64 -3.00
C ILE A 40 8.32 -5.99 -2.20
N ALA A 41 9.11 -6.97 -2.67
CA ALA A 41 10.27 -7.47 -1.94
C ALA A 41 11.53 -6.60 -2.14
N ASP A 42 11.74 -6.09 -3.35
CA ASP A 42 12.94 -5.33 -3.71
C ASP A 42 12.61 -4.15 -4.65
N PRO A 43 12.66 -2.88 -4.17
CA PRO A 43 12.88 -2.50 -2.77
C PRO A 43 11.69 -2.90 -1.87
N PRO A 44 11.90 -3.13 -0.57
CA PRO A 44 10.84 -3.54 0.35
C PRO A 44 9.82 -2.41 0.54
N VAL A 45 8.64 -2.57 -0.08
CA VAL A 45 7.54 -1.59 -0.05
C VAL A 45 6.19 -2.28 0.15
N ILE A 46 5.39 -1.77 1.08
CA ILE A 46 3.94 -1.99 1.12
C ILE A 46 3.28 -0.83 0.37
N LEU A 47 2.64 -1.13 -0.75
CA LEU A 47 1.80 -0.16 -1.46
C LEU A 47 0.33 -0.43 -1.11
N SER A 48 -0.33 0.52 -0.46
CA SER A 48 -1.76 0.43 -0.13
C SER A 48 -2.59 1.35 -1.02
N LEU A 49 -3.76 0.88 -1.45
CA LEU A 49 -4.71 1.60 -2.30
C LEU A 49 -6.01 1.78 -1.52
N ASN A 50 -6.41 3.02 -1.28
CA ASN A 50 -7.58 3.36 -0.47
C ASN A 50 -8.54 4.25 -1.28
N PRO A 51 -9.82 3.88 -1.49
CA PRO A 51 -10.82 4.71 -2.16
C PRO A 51 -11.35 5.87 -1.28
N GLY A 52 -10.54 6.36 -0.33
CA GLY A 52 -10.94 7.29 0.74
C GLY A 52 -11.23 8.73 0.29
N HIS A 53 -11.43 9.62 1.27
CA HIS A 53 -11.99 10.98 1.10
C HIS A 53 -11.05 12.05 0.49
N GLY A 54 -9.87 11.68 0.01
CA GLY A 54 -8.90 12.62 -0.58
C GLY A 54 -9.03 12.74 -2.10
N GLU A 55 -8.25 13.64 -2.69
CA GLU A 55 -8.11 13.71 -4.15
C GLU A 55 -7.42 12.43 -4.67
N PRO A 56 -8.01 11.71 -5.63
CA PRO A 56 -7.37 10.55 -6.24
C PRO A 56 -5.99 10.87 -6.82
N GLY A 57 -5.03 9.96 -6.66
CA GLY A 57 -3.65 10.15 -7.13
C GLY A 57 -2.74 10.85 -6.12
N THR A 58 -3.26 11.23 -4.95
CA THR A 58 -2.46 11.79 -3.85
C THR A 58 -1.97 10.73 -2.88
N VAL A 59 -0.92 11.06 -2.14
CA VAL A 59 -0.49 10.27 -0.98
C VAL A 59 -1.50 10.46 0.14
N SER A 60 -2.07 9.35 0.60
CA SER A 60 -2.93 9.30 1.79
C SER A 60 -2.11 9.39 3.07
N HIS A 61 -1.09 8.54 3.21
CA HIS A 61 -0.13 8.59 4.31
C HIS A 61 1.14 7.78 3.98
N LEU A 62 2.17 7.97 4.82
CA LEU A 62 3.45 7.27 4.75
C LEU A 62 3.75 6.58 6.09
N GLY A 63 4.55 5.53 6.05
CA GLY A 63 4.99 4.83 7.26
C GLY A 63 6.23 3.97 7.04
N ILE A 64 6.76 3.43 8.14
CA ILE A 64 7.83 2.43 8.15
C ILE A 64 7.35 1.25 8.99
N ARG A 65 7.27 0.06 8.39
CA ARG A 65 6.98 -1.19 9.11
C ARG A 65 8.28 -1.71 9.71
N TYR A 66 8.29 -1.83 11.03
CA TYR A 66 9.32 -2.53 11.80
C TYR A 66 8.92 -4.00 12.02
N THR A 67 9.90 -4.81 12.41
CA THR A 67 9.70 -6.24 12.70
C THR A 67 9.00 -6.50 14.04
N ASP A 68 9.10 -5.54 14.96
CA ASP A 68 8.65 -5.65 16.34
C ASP A 68 8.27 -4.27 16.89
N SER A 69 7.47 -4.26 17.95
CA SER A 69 7.00 -3.04 18.60
C SER A 69 8.03 -2.43 19.54
N GLU A 70 8.96 -3.22 20.09
CA GLU A 70 9.98 -2.72 21.02
C GLU A 70 10.87 -1.67 20.34
N THR A 71 11.26 -1.92 19.08
CA THR A 71 12.05 -0.96 18.28
C THR A 71 11.32 0.37 18.03
N VAL A 72 9.98 0.40 18.09
CA VAL A 72 9.18 1.62 17.85
C VAL A 72 9.04 2.48 19.11
N ILE A 73 9.15 1.87 20.29
CA ILE A 73 8.87 2.52 21.59
C ILE A 73 10.15 3.06 22.25
N ALA A 74 11.33 2.57 21.83
CA ALA A 74 12.64 3.04 22.28
C ALA A 74 13.03 4.40 21.68
#